data_AF-A0A512U885-F1
#
_entry.id   AF-A0A512U885-F1
#
_cell.length_a   1.000
_cell.length_b   1.000
_cell.length_c   1.000
_cell.angle_alpha   90.00
_cell.angle_beta   90.00
_cell.angle_gamma   90.00
#
_symmetry.space_group_name_H-M   'P 1'
#
loop_
_entity.id
_entity.type
_entity.pdbx_description
1 polymer ?
#
loop_
_entity_poly.entity_id
_entity_poly.type
_entity_poly.pdbx_seq_one_letter_code
_entity_poly.pdbx_strand_id
1 'polypeptide(L)'
;MTSSLDFVHIHALAHQFSSSDDQEHKLSVALSALEIMDRFSTLHPYYEQYYSMLNAQNHPATQKYGGSWASGIEALGTQELFMGDEFLGQAEKTGLFEKFVPQFCRLFIAGDFANLQNLLNKVSLSVSFLNQCTDIVMFYENRYFEFLFYQIVAVVYGSLWFPSLSKSDEVSPTNDDATPTLKWAQIEKKCDSYHKKSANSLEKLGEMYPDVVEKVNAELTYYTLVKWYSAFAKFKESRFTEFCASFDAIQSKIHTLKSVHLETEAIICYGVACIATNPFKELDFCSNEKMLDLYTSSTSIEASLYEVMKHLSTAHFAKVKELWHPSFLARLDSAIGYAIPAKTKGTFWEYLLSVIDLKAFLLIISISECISRDKILDKLGYNGASDQVRAAVSNSMVVVLSVLNLSEINIFYHETEDVFYNLPLDKATQELMLSDKLEDLDHAANADAAAAHMKALLVRKYFT
;
A
#
# COMPACT_ATOMS: atom_id res chain seq x y z
N MET A 1 -6.96 3.63 28.44
CA MET A 1 -6.15 4.67 27.77
C MET A 1 -5.67 4.08 26.46
N THR A 2 -6.26 4.50 25.34
CA THR A 2 -5.74 4.18 24.01
C THR A 2 -4.45 4.98 23.81
N SER A 3 -3.31 4.30 23.72
CA SER A 3 -2.06 4.92 23.31
C SER A 3 -2.28 5.58 21.94
N SER A 4 -1.96 6.87 21.83
CA SER A 4 -2.02 7.59 20.55
C SER A 4 -1.12 6.87 19.53
N LEU A 5 -1.70 6.44 18.40
CA LEU A 5 -0.97 5.76 17.32
C LEU A 5 -0.35 6.77 16.32
N ASP A 6 -0.36 8.07 16.67
CA ASP A 6 0.14 9.15 15.83
C ASP A 6 1.64 9.03 15.53
N PHE A 7 2.40 8.28 16.34
CA PHE A 7 3.83 8.02 16.09
C PHE A 7 4.10 7.41 14.71
N VAL A 8 3.12 6.68 14.17
CA VAL A 8 3.25 5.99 12.88
C VAL A 8 3.39 6.98 11.72
N HIS A 9 2.82 8.18 11.86
CA HIS A 9 2.82 9.21 10.83
C HIS A 9 4.20 9.87 10.61
N ILE A 10 5.15 9.71 11.54
CA ILE A 10 6.43 10.47 11.54
C ILE A 10 7.27 10.28 10.27
N HIS A 11 7.31 9.07 9.72
CA HIS A 11 8.09 8.78 8.50
C HIS A 11 7.40 9.29 7.24
N ALA A 12 6.06 9.30 7.22
CA ALA A 12 5.30 9.93 6.15
C ALA A 12 5.53 11.46 6.14
N LEU A 13 5.54 12.10 7.32
CA LEU A 13 5.92 13.51 7.45
C LEU A 13 7.35 13.78 6.97
N ALA A 14 8.31 12.89 7.28
CA ALA A 14 9.68 13.01 6.79
C ALA A 14 9.76 12.94 5.26
N HIS A 15 9.01 12.01 4.66
CA HIS A 15 8.89 11.92 3.20
C HIS A 15 8.29 13.20 2.60
N GLN A 16 7.15 13.68 3.14
CA GLN A 16 6.47 14.90 2.69
C GLN A 16 7.39 16.13 2.80
N PHE A 17 8.13 16.25 3.90
CA PHE A 17 9.09 17.34 4.08
C PHE A 17 10.21 17.31 3.03
N SER A 18 10.73 16.12 2.71
CA SER A 18 11.82 15.97 1.75
C SER A 18 11.37 16.19 0.29
N SER A 19 10.10 15.90 -0.02
CA SER A 19 9.56 15.86 -1.38
C SER A 19 8.79 17.12 -1.80
N SER A 20 8.28 17.90 -0.85
CA SER A 20 7.55 19.14 -1.17
C SER A 20 8.48 20.32 -1.40
N ASP A 21 8.22 21.15 -2.41
CA ASP A 21 8.91 22.44 -2.60
C ASP A 21 8.19 23.61 -1.92
N ASP A 22 6.96 23.39 -1.44
CA ASP A 22 6.16 24.40 -0.76
C ASP A 22 6.67 24.65 0.66
N GLN A 23 7.13 25.88 0.90
CA GLN A 23 7.70 26.32 2.17
C GLN A 23 6.65 26.33 3.30
N GLU A 24 5.40 26.70 3.01
CA GLU A 24 4.33 26.75 4.02
C GLU A 24 3.96 25.33 4.46
N HIS A 25 3.82 24.42 3.49
CA HIS A 25 3.61 23.01 3.75
C HIS A 25 4.77 22.40 4.55
N LYS A 26 6.03 22.65 4.15
CA LYS A 26 7.22 22.21 4.88
C LYS A 26 7.24 22.68 6.33
N LEU A 27 6.82 23.92 6.59
CA LEU A 27 6.75 24.48 7.94
C LEU A 27 5.69 23.74 8.79
N SER A 28 4.50 23.50 8.24
CA SER A 28 3.42 22.76 8.91
C SER A 28 3.84 21.31 9.24
N VAL A 29 4.48 20.63 8.27
CA VAL A 29 5.00 19.26 8.42
C VAL A 29 6.10 19.21 9.49
N ALA A 30 7.03 20.16 9.48
CA ALA A 30 8.10 20.24 10.48
C ALA A 30 7.54 20.41 11.90
N LEU A 31 6.53 21.27 12.09
CA LEU A 31 5.86 21.44 13.38
C LEU A 31 5.20 20.15 13.85
N SER A 32 4.42 19.51 12.97
CA SER A 32 3.73 18.26 13.27
C SER A 32 4.71 17.15 13.67
N ALA A 33 5.85 17.06 12.98
CA ALA A 33 6.90 16.09 13.30
C ALA A 33 7.54 16.36 14.67
N LEU A 34 7.83 17.62 15.00
CA LEU A 34 8.40 18.01 16.30
C LEU A 34 7.41 17.76 17.46
N GLU A 35 6.12 17.99 17.25
CA GLU A 35 5.08 17.67 18.25
C GLU A 35 5.00 16.18 18.55
N ILE A 36 5.15 15.32 17.53
CA ILE A 36 5.23 13.86 17.72
C ILE A 36 6.51 13.52 18.51
N MET A 37 7.67 14.05 18.11
CA MET A 37 8.94 13.79 18.83
C MET A 37 8.87 14.20 20.30
N ASP A 38 8.24 15.34 20.60
CA ASP A 38 8.03 15.83 21.97
C ASP A 38 7.15 14.89 22.78
N ARG A 39 6.02 14.48 22.21
CA ARG A 39 5.04 13.59 22.86
C ARG A 39 5.63 12.23 23.24
N PHE A 40 6.44 11.65 22.35
CA PHE A 40 7.06 10.35 22.57
C PHE A 40 8.48 10.45 23.17
N SER A 41 8.98 11.68 23.36
CA SER A 41 10.32 11.98 23.87
C SER A 41 11.40 11.20 23.12
N THR A 42 11.43 11.34 21.79
CA THR A 42 12.42 10.69 20.92
C THR A 42 12.66 11.52 19.68
N LEU A 43 13.93 11.64 19.27
CA LEU A 43 14.31 12.38 18.06
C LEU A 43 14.26 11.47 16.82
N HIS A 44 13.68 12.00 15.75
CA HIS A 44 13.78 11.42 14.41
C HIS A 44 15.07 11.91 13.72
N PRO A 45 15.70 11.13 12.81
CA PRO A 45 16.91 11.54 12.09
C PRO A 45 16.83 12.88 11.32
N TYR A 46 15.61 13.34 11.01
CA TYR A 46 15.36 14.61 10.31
C TYR A 46 15.20 15.83 11.24
N TYR A 47 15.33 15.66 12.56
CA TYR A 47 15.16 16.73 13.54
C TYR A 47 15.89 18.04 13.16
N GLU A 48 17.18 17.97 12.84
CA GLU A 48 17.99 19.14 12.50
C GLU A 48 17.44 19.90 11.29
N GLN A 49 16.88 19.18 10.31
CA GLN A 49 16.31 19.78 9.10
C GLN A 49 14.99 20.49 9.41
N TYR A 50 14.14 19.90 10.27
CA TYR A 50 12.91 20.53 10.73
C TYR A 50 13.19 21.79 11.55
N TYR A 51 14.17 21.72 12.47
CA TYR A 51 14.56 22.86 13.28
C TYR A 51 15.14 24.00 12.42
N SER A 52 16.05 23.66 11.50
CA SER A 52 16.65 24.63 10.57
C SER A 52 15.59 25.37 9.74
N MET A 53 14.57 24.66 9.24
CA MET A 53 13.45 25.25 8.51
C MET A 53 12.66 26.25 9.36
N LEU A 54 12.34 25.90 10.61
CA LEU A 54 11.64 26.80 11.53
C LEU A 54 12.49 28.01 11.91
N ASN A 55 13.78 27.82 12.11
CA ASN A 55 14.73 28.87 12.45
C ASN A 55 14.91 29.86 11.29
N ALA A 56 15.00 29.37 10.05
CA ALA A 56 15.06 30.21 8.85
C ALA A 56 13.84 31.15 8.72
N GLN A 57 12.67 30.70 9.19
CA GLN A 57 11.42 31.47 9.18
C GLN A 57 11.17 32.25 10.48
N ASN A 58 12.12 32.27 11.43
CA ASN A 58 11.96 32.87 12.76
C ASN A 58 10.69 32.41 13.50
N HIS A 59 10.29 31.15 13.32
CA HIS A 59 9.04 30.63 13.88
C HIS A 59 9.12 30.53 15.42
N PRO A 60 8.08 30.91 16.19
CA PRO A 60 8.12 30.91 17.66
C PRO A 60 8.46 29.57 18.31
N ALA A 61 8.10 28.46 17.64
CA ALA A 61 8.37 27.10 18.12
C ALA A 61 9.88 26.79 18.29
N THR A 62 10.76 27.55 17.64
CA THR A 62 12.22 27.43 17.79
C THR A 62 12.72 27.69 19.21
N GLN A 63 11.96 28.46 20.01
CA GLN A 63 12.26 28.70 21.42
C GLN A 63 12.09 27.44 22.27
N LYS A 64 11.14 26.57 21.89
CA LYS A 64 10.85 25.31 22.59
C LYS A 64 11.75 24.19 22.09
N TYR A 65 11.84 24.01 20.76
CA TYR A 65 12.48 22.86 20.13
C TYR A 65 13.97 23.07 19.79
N GLY A 66 14.66 23.91 20.55
CA GLY A 66 16.09 24.18 20.35
C GLY A 66 17.00 23.05 20.83
N GLY A 67 18.32 23.25 20.67
CA GLY A 67 19.33 22.24 21.02
C GLY A 67 19.26 21.74 22.47
N SER A 68 18.87 22.59 23.44
CA SER A 68 18.69 22.16 24.84
C SER A 68 17.57 21.13 25.03
N TRP A 69 16.49 21.24 24.24
CA TRP A 69 15.40 20.26 24.25
C TRP A 69 15.87 18.95 23.61
N ALA A 70 16.55 19.02 22.47
CA ALA A 70 17.10 17.86 21.78
C ALA A 70 18.08 17.08 22.67
N SER A 71 19.06 17.76 23.28
CA SER A 71 19.99 17.11 24.21
C SER A 71 19.30 16.54 25.45
N GLY A 72 18.21 17.17 25.92
CA GLY A 72 17.38 16.62 27.00
C GLY A 72 16.69 15.31 26.62
N ILE A 73 16.18 15.21 25.39
CA ILE A 73 15.60 13.97 24.86
C ILE A 73 16.65 12.89 24.67
N GLU A 74 17.82 13.23 24.11
CA GLU A 74 18.92 12.26 23.93
C GLU A 74 19.39 11.69 25.26
N ALA A 75 19.50 12.52 26.31
CA ALA A 75 19.85 12.06 27.66
C ALA A 75 18.82 11.09 28.26
N LEU A 76 17.53 11.26 27.93
CA LEU A 76 16.47 10.31 28.30
C LEU A 76 16.54 9.01 27.48
N GLY A 77 17.00 9.09 26.22
CA GLY A 77 17.19 7.96 25.31
C GLY A 77 18.32 7.02 25.71
N THR A 78 19.29 7.49 26.50
CA THR A 78 20.35 6.65 27.10
C THR A 78 19.91 5.79 28.28
N GLN A 79 18.67 5.90 28.76
CA GLN A 79 18.11 4.90 29.68
C GLN A 79 18.04 3.55 28.99
N GLU A 80 18.57 2.50 29.64
CA GLU A 80 18.74 1.16 29.10
C GLU A 80 17.56 0.75 28.21
N LEU A 81 17.86 0.45 26.95
CA LEU A 81 16.94 -0.28 26.08
C LEU A 81 16.46 -1.48 26.90
N PHE A 82 15.15 -1.61 27.05
CA PHE A 82 14.56 -2.78 27.67
C PHE A 82 15.03 -3.98 26.84
N MET A 83 16.04 -4.66 27.38
CA MET A 83 16.76 -5.75 26.74
C MET A 83 16.32 -7.10 27.31
N GLY A 84 15.19 -7.16 28.02
CA GLY A 84 14.41 -8.38 28.21
C GLY A 84 15.05 -9.52 29.03
N ASP A 85 16.34 -9.46 29.35
CA ASP A 85 17.01 -10.55 30.07
C ASP A 85 16.44 -10.75 31.50
N GLU A 86 15.87 -9.69 32.09
CA GLU A 86 15.21 -9.74 33.40
C GLU A 86 13.82 -10.41 33.39
N PHE A 87 13.23 -10.68 32.22
CA PHE A 87 11.86 -11.21 32.08
C PHE A 87 11.78 -12.57 31.36
N LEU A 88 12.86 -13.36 31.39
CA LEU A 88 12.83 -14.80 31.07
C LEU A 88 12.08 -15.66 32.13
N GLY A 89 11.01 -15.10 32.70
CA GLY A 89 10.11 -15.69 33.66
C GLY A 89 8.79 -14.93 33.62
N GLN A 90 7.67 -15.64 33.75
CA GLN A 90 6.28 -15.19 33.58
C GLN A 90 5.99 -13.74 34.01
N ALA A 91 6.30 -12.77 33.15
CA ALA A 91 5.85 -11.40 33.33
C ALA A 91 4.34 -11.36 33.07
N GLU A 92 3.58 -10.68 33.92
CA GLU A 92 2.19 -10.38 33.60
C GLU A 92 2.14 -9.61 32.28
N LYS A 93 1.41 -10.16 31.31
CA LYS A 93 1.32 -9.66 29.93
C LYS A 93 1.03 -8.16 29.85
N THR A 94 0.18 -7.66 30.74
CA THR A 94 -0.16 -6.24 30.83
C THR A 94 1.05 -5.38 31.17
N GLY A 95 1.82 -5.74 32.21
CA GLY A 95 3.02 -5.00 32.61
C GLY A 95 4.15 -5.07 31.57
N LEU A 96 4.19 -6.12 30.75
CA LEU A 96 5.14 -6.19 29.63
C LEU A 96 4.77 -5.21 28.52
N PHE A 97 3.50 -5.13 28.12
CA PHE A 97 3.07 -4.17 27.09
C PHE A 97 3.21 -2.71 27.53
N GLU A 98 3.06 -2.41 28.82
CA GLU A 98 3.32 -1.07 29.37
C GLU A 98 4.78 -0.62 29.19
N LYS A 99 5.73 -1.55 29.14
CA LYS A 99 7.15 -1.28 28.86
C LYS A 99 7.47 -1.35 27.36
N PHE A 100 6.90 -2.34 26.67
CA PHE A 100 7.15 -2.62 25.27
C PHE A 100 6.64 -1.50 24.34
N VAL A 101 5.40 -1.02 24.53
CA VAL A 101 4.79 -0.05 23.60
C VAL A 101 5.57 1.27 23.55
N PRO A 102 5.94 1.90 24.68
CA PRO A 102 6.77 3.11 24.64
C PRO A 102 8.09 2.86 23.91
N GLN A 103 8.80 1.77 24.20
CA GLN A 103 10.07 1.45 23.55
C GLN A 103 9.90 1.20 22.04
N PHE A 104 8.82 0.52 21.64
CA PHE A 104 8.48 0.35 20.23
C PHE A 104 8.33 1.70 19.53
N CYS A 105 7.54 2.62 20.11
CA CYS A 105 7.35 3.96 19.55
C CYS A 105 8.68 4.72 19.43
N ARG A 106 9.56 4.64 20.44
CA ARG A 106 10.88 5.28 20.41
C ARG A 106 11.74 4.73 19.26
N LEU A 107 11.91 3.41 19.20
CA LEU A 107 12.71 2.78 18.15
C LEU A 107 12.14 3.05 16.74
N PHE A 108 10.81 3.04 16.62
CA PHE A 108 10.12 3.37 15.39
C PHE A 108 10.39 4.83 14.95
N ILE A 109 10.24 5.81 15.84
CA ILE A 109 10.52 7.24 15.55
C ILE A 109 12.01 7.46 15.24
N ALA A 110 12.92 6.77 15.94
CA ALA A 110 14.34 6.86 15.66
C ALA A 110 14.73 6.24 14.29
N GLY A 111 13.83 5.49 13.65
CA GLY A 111 14.10 4.75 12.43
C GLY A 111 14.97 3.51 12.63
N ASP A 112 15.14 3.04 13.88
CA ASP A 112 15.97 1.88 14.22
C ASP A 112 15.16 0.58 14.09
N PHE A 113 14.85 0.23 12.84
CA PHE A 113 14.06 -0.96 12.53
C PHE A 113 14.78 -2.27 12.86
N ALA A 114 16.11 -2.28 12.91
CA ALA A 114 16.88 -3.46 13.29
C ALA A 114 16.62 -3.82 14.77
N ASN A 115 16.78 -2.86 15.68
CA ASN A 115 16.47 -3.08 17.09
C ASN A 115 14.98 -3.25 17.35
N LEU A 116 14.11 -2.63 16.52
CA LEU A 116 12.67 -2.86 16.58
C LEU A 116 12.30 -4.32 16.30
N GLN A 117 12.93 -4.95 15.29
CA GLN A 117 12.71 -6.36 14.99
C GLN A 117 13.23 -7.27 16.11
N ASN A 118 14.39 -6.94 16.69
CA ASN A 118 14.91 -7.67 17.85
C ASN A 118 13.95 -7.60 19.05
N LEU A 119 13.38 -6.43 19.32
CA LEU A 119 12.38 -6.23 20.37
C LEU A 119 11.12 -7.08 20.12
N LEU A 120 10.58 -7.05 18.90
CA LEU A 120 9.41 -7.85 18.52
C LEU A 120 9.66 -9.36 18.64
N ASN A 121 10.84 -9.83 18.25
CA ASN A 121 11.23 -11.24 18.38
C ASN A 121 11.31 -11.65 19.86
N LYS A 122 11.92 -10.83 20.71
CA LYS A 122 11.97 -11.06 22.16
C LYS A 122 10.55 -11.15 22.76
N VAL A 123 9.67 -10.21 22.44
CA VAL A 123 8.27 -10.25 22.91
C VAL A 123 7.56 -11.53 22.43
N SER A 124 7.79 -11.96 21.19
CA SER A 124 7.22 -13.21 20.67
C SER A 124 7.73 -14.47 21.38
N LEU A 125 8.92 -14.43 21.99
CA LEU A 125 9.49 -15.54 22.77
C LEU A 125 9.04 -15.50 24.23
N SER A 126 8.89 -14.30 24.81
CA SER A 126 8.53 -14.10 26.22
C SER A 126 7.03 -14.16 26.48
N VAL A 127 6.18 -13.80 25.51
CA VAL A 127 4.72 -13.75 25.65
C VAL A 127 4.07 -14.93 24.94
N SER A 128 3.35 -15.76 25.70
CA SER A 128 2.48 -16.79 25.12
C SER A 128 1.16 -16.16 24.66
N PHE A 129 1.00 -15.99 23.34
CA PHE A 129 -0.26 -15.57 22.74
C PHE A 129 -1.17 -16.76 22.49
N LEU A 130 -2.42 -16.65 22.92
CA LEU A 130 -3.43 -17.67 22.67
C LEU A 130 -3.82 -17.65 21.18
N ASN A 131 -3.75 -18.82 20.53
CA ASN A 131 -4.15 -18.99 19.14
C ASN A 131 -5.68 -19.08 18.94
N GLN A 132 -6.43 -19.23 20.03
CA GLN A 132 -7.89 -19.26 20.11
C GLN A 132 -8.29 -18.87 21.54
N CYS A 133 -9.35 -18.08 21.69
CA CYS A 133 -9.88 -17.68 23.00
C CYS A 133 -11.23 -18.36 23.23
N THR A 134 -11.42 -18.94 24.42
CA THR A 134 -12.63 -19.66 24.80
C THR A 134 -13.76 -18.75 25.29
N ASP A 135 -13.44 -17.52 25.67
CA ASP A 135 -14.41 -16.49 26.06
C ASP A 135 -13.95 -15.09 25.58
N ILE A 136 -14.85 -14.10 25.72
CA ILE A 136 -14.63 -12.71 25.28
C ILE A 136 -13.59 -11.98 26.16
N VAL A 137 -13.44 -12.36 27.43
CA VAL A 137 -12.47 -11.71 28.34
C VAL A 137 -11.06 -12.09 27.94
N MET A 138 -10.81 -13.38 27.76
CA MET A 138 -9.56 -13.91 27.23
C MET A 138 -9.24 -13.35 25.85
N PHE A 139 -10.24 -13.00 25.03
CA PHE A 139 -10.02 -12.39 23.72
C PHE A 139 -9.36 -11.02 23.84
N TYR A 140 -9.97 -10.07 24.57
CA TYR A 140 -9.40 -8.71 24.65
C TYR A 140 -8.14 -8.65 25.52
N GLU A 141 -8.00 -9.52 26.53
CA GLU A 141 -6.78 -9.61 27.35
C GLU A 141 -5.60 -10.24 26.59
N ASN A 142 -5.87 -10.99 25.52
CA ASN A 142 -4.81 -11.61 24.71
C ASN A 142 -4.03 -10.58 23.88
N ARG A 143 -4.54 -9.37 23.61
CA ARG A 143 -3.81 -8.28 22.91
C ARG A 143 -3.01 -8.74 21.68
N TYR A 144 -3.52 -9.75 20.97
CA TYR A 144 -2.77 -10.41 19.91
C TYR A 144 -2.90 -9.65 18.59
N PHE A 145 -4.04 -9.03 18.29
CA PHE A 145 -4.13 -8.14 17.13
C PHE A 145 -3.29 -6.88 17.34
N GLU A 146 -3.24 -6.33 18.55
CA GLU A 146 -2.32 -5.25 18.89
C GLU A 146 -0.85 -5.66 18.65
N PHE A 147 -0.44 -6.86 19.06
CA PHE A 147 0.91 -7.34 18.78
C PHE A 147 1.18 -7.53 17.27
N LEU A 148 0.22 -8.13 16.54
CA LEU A 148 0.31 -8.30 15.09
C LEU A 148 0.35 -6.95 14.36
N PHE A 149 -0.30 -5.92 14.91
CA PHE A 149 -0.23 -4.55 14.40
C PHE A 149 1.20 -3.99 14.51
N TYR A 150 1.85 -4.12 15.66
CA TYR A 150 3.25 -3.68 15.78
C TYR A 150 4.18 -4.46 14.85
N GLN A 151 3.94 -5.77 14.67
CA GLN A 151 4.69 -6.57 13.69
C GLN A 151 4.50 -6.09 12.25
N ILE A 152 3.25 -5.88 11.79
CA ILE A 152 3.00 -5.47 10.41
C ILE A 152 3.53 -4.06 10.14
N VAL A 153 3.40 -3.14 11.10
CA VAL A 153 3.93 -1.77 10.99
C VAL A 153 5.45 -1.80 10.86
N ALA A 154 6.15 -2.56 11.71
CA ALA A 154 7.60 -2.70 11.61
C ALA A 154 8.07 -3.28 10.28
N VAL A 155 7.35 -4.28 9.74
CA VAL A 155 7.67 -4.90 8.45
C VAL A 155 7.37 -3.96 7.28
N VAL A 156 6.21 -3.31 7.26
CA VAL A 156 5.84 -2.41 6.17
C VAL A 156 6.77 -1.20 6.14
N TYR A 157 7.02 -0.54 7.28
CA TYR A 157 7.90 0.62 7.31
C TYR A 157 9.37 0.25 7.09
N GLY A 158 9.89 -0.74 7.83
CA GLY A 158 11.32 -1.08 7.79
C GLY A 158 11.75 -1.87 6.55
N SER A 159 10.85 -2.64 5.93
CA SER A 159 11.22 -3.50 4.79
C SER A 159 10.61 -3.06 3.46
N LEU A 160 9.45 -2.39 3.43
CA LEU A 160 8.77 -2.02 2.19
C LEU A 160 8.84 -0.53 1.87
N TRP A 161 8.53 0.35 2.83
CA TRP A 161 8.40 1.78 2.59
C TRP A 161 9.71 2.54 2.77
N PHE A 162 10.46 2.26 3.83
CA PHE A 162 11.70 2.96 4.19
C PHE A 162 12.87 2.01 4.45
N PRO A 163 13.22 1.13 3.49
CA PRO A 163 14.29 0.14 3.68
C PRO A 163 15.67 0.77 3.97
N SER A 164 15.89 2.02 3.55
CA SER A 164 17.14 2.76 3.81
C SER A 164 17.34 3.16 5.27
N LEU A 165 16.26 3.21 6.07
CA LEU A 165 16.34 3.51 7.50
C LEU A 165 16.74 2.28 8.31
N SER A 166 16.52 1.08 7.77
CA SER A 166 17.02 -0.17 8.31
C SER A 166 18.52 -0.24 8.12
N LYS A 167 19.28 0.42 9.01
CA LYS A 167 20.73 0.25 9.12
C LYS A 167 21.02 -1.20 9.51
N SER A 168 21.22 -2.08 8.53
CA SER A 168 22.10 -3.21 8.77
C SER A 168 23.51 -2.64 8.69
N ASP A 169 24.18 -2.51 9.83
CA ASP A 169 25.63 -2.33 9.81
C ASP A 169 26.21 -3.41 8.89
N GLU A 170 27.01 -3.01 7.89
CA GLU A 170 27.73 -3.90 6.97
C GLU A 170 28.79 -4.78 7.69
N VAL A 171 28.68 -4.97 9.01
CA VAL A 171 29.59 -5.78 9.81
C VAL A 171 28.78 -6.54 10.86
N SER A 172 28.14 -7.63 10.45
CA SER A 172 27.95 -8.80 11.31
C SER A 172 27.99 -10.04 10.44
N PRO A 173 29.08 -10.82 10.50
CA PRO A 173 29.16 -12.07 9.77
C PRO A 173 28.15 -13.03 10.39
N THR A 174 27.32 -13.68 9.56
CA THR A 174 26.80 -15.02 9.81
C THR A 174 26.41 -15.32 11.27
N ASN A 175 25.33 -14.73 11.74
CA ASN A 175 24.49 -15.44 12.72
C ASN A 175 23.48 -16.24 11.91
N ASP A 176 23.82 -17.51 11.64
CA ASP A 176 22.93 -18.53 11.06
C ASP A 176 21.68 -18.83 11.94
N ASP A 177 21.54 -18.15 13.08
CA ASP A 177 20.35 -18.15 13.95
C ASP A 177 19.45 -16.92 13.77
N ALA A 178 19.60 -16.16 12.66
CA ALA A 178 18.66 -15.11 12.30
C ALA A 178 17.28 -15.75 12.02
N THR A 179 16.43 -15.72 13.04
CA THR A 179 15.04 -16.18 12.96
C THR A 179 14.38 -15.52 11.74
N PRO A 180 13.70 -16.25 10.86
CA PRO A 180 13.20 -15.70 9.61
C PRO A 180 12.34 -14.48 9.88
N THR A 181 12.75 -13.31 9.36
CA THR A 181 11.98 -12.08 9.44
C THR A 181 10.57 -12.36 8.90
N LEU A 182 9.57 -12.24 9.75
CA LEU A 182 8.17 -12.51 9.39
C LEU A 182 7.77 -11.65 8.20
N LYS A 183 7.34 -12.28 7.10
CA LYS A 183 6.82 -11.55 5.94
C LYS A 183 5.42 -11.03 6.24
N TRP A 184 5.06 -9.89 5.65
CA TRP A 184 3.73 -9.28 5.82
C TRP A 184 2.58 -10.27 5.57
N ALA A 185 2.71 -11.14 4.56
CA ALA A 185 1.70 -12.15 4.22
C ALA A 185 1.50 -13.21 5.31
N GLN A 186 2.56 -13.54 6.07
CA GLN A 186 2.47 -14.47 7.20
C GLN A 186 1.72 -13.82 8.37
N ILE A 187 1.94 -12.52 8.60
CA ILE A 187 1.24 -11.74 9.63
C ILE A 187 -0.25 -11.63 9.28
N GLU A 188 -0.58 -11.32 8.02
CA GLU A 188 -1.96 -11.32 7.52
C GLU A 188 -2.64 -12.69 7.76
N LYS A 189 -1.96 -13.78 7.40
CA LYS A 189 -2.49 -15.14 7.60
C LYS A 189 -2.73 -15.47 9.08
N LYS A 190 -1.82 -15.06 9.98
CA LYS A 190 -2.00 -15.23 11.44
C LYS A 190 -3.21 -14.43 11.93
N CYS A 191 -3.33 -13.19 11.48
CA CYS A 191 -4.43 -12.29 11.79
C CYS A 191 -5.78 -12.89 11.36
N ASP A 192 -5.90 -13.32 10.10
CA ASP A 192 -7.13 -13.92 9.58
C ASP A 192 -7.45 -15.26 10.28
N SER A 193 -6.44 -16.06 10.60
CA SER A 193 -6.64 -17.33 11.32
C SER A 193 -7.17 -17.09 12.73
N TYR A 194 -6.62 -16.11 13.45
CA TYR A 194 -7.07 -15.78 14.81
C TYR A 194 -8.48 -15.18 14.81
N HIS A 195 -8.80 -14.30 13.86
CA HIS A 195 -10.15 -13.77 13.68
C HIS A 195 -11.16 -14.89 13.42
N LYS A 196 -10.88 -15.79 12.46
CA LYS A 196 -11.76 -16.93 12.15
C LYS A 196 -11.99 -17.85 13.35
N LYS A 197 -10.95 -18.15 14.12
CA LYS A 197 -11.05 -19.00 15.32
C LYS A 197 -11.82 -18.36 16.47
N SER A 198 -11.90 -17.03 16.49
CA SER A 198 -12.57 -16.24 17.53
C SER A 198 -13.98 -15.81 17.12
N ALA A 199 -14.44 -16.11 15.90
CA ALA A 199 -15.71 -15.65 15.35
C ALA A 199 -16.91 -16.00 16.25
N ASN A 200 -17.00 -17.25 16.72
CA ASN A 200 -18.09 -17.70 17.60
C ASN A 200 -18.17 -16.91 18.92
N SER A 201 -17.02 -16.46 19.43
CA SER A 201 -16.97 -15.64 20.65
C SER A 201 -17.41 -14.20 20.35
N LEU A 202 -17.09 -13.67 19.17
CA LEU A 202 -17.45 -12.31 18.74
C LEU A 202 -18.93 -12.16 18.37
N GLU A 203 -19.62 -13.23 17.97
CA GLU A 203 -21.06 -13.21 17.68
C GLU A 203 -21.91 -12.76 18.88
N LYS A 204 -21.44 -13.02 20.10
CA LYS A 204 -22.15 -12.67 21.35
C LYS A 204 -21.81 -11.26 21.86
N LEU A 205 -21.05 -10.48 21.11
CA LEU A 205 -20.56 -9.18 21.56
C LEU A 205 -21.68 -8.18 21.86
N GLY A 206 -22.76 -8.20 21.07
CA GLY A 206 -23.90 -7.29 21.24
C GLY A 206 -24.70 -7.51 22.52
N GLU A 207 -24.49 -8.63 23.21
CA GLU A 207 -25.18 -8.99 24.46
C GLU A 207 -24.36 -8.64 25.72
N MET A 208 -23.15 -8.11 25.55
CA MET A 208 -22.21 -7.82 26.64
C MET A 208 -22.36 -6.39 27.20
N TYR A 209 -21.83 -6.18 28.41
CA TYR A 209 -21.74 -4.84 29.01
C TYR A 209 -20.90 -3.89 28.14
N PRO A 210 -21.27 -2.59 28.07
CA PRO A 210 -20.59 -1.61 27.23
C PRO A 210 -19.06 -1.56 27.39
N ASP A 211 -18.55 -1.66 28.63
CA ASP A 211 -17.11 -1.63 28.91
C ASP A 211 -16.35 -2.81 28.28
N VAL A 212 -16.98 -3.98 28.18
CA VAL A 212 -16.41 -5.16 27.53
C VAL A 212 -16.42 -4.97 26.01
N VAL A 213 -17.52 -4.42 25.49
CA VAL A 213 -17.67 -4.11 24.06
C VAL A 213 -16.60 -3.11 23.61
N GLU A 214 -16.32 -2.07 24.39
CA GLU A 214 -15.28 -1.09 24.10
C GLU A 214 -13.89 -1.73 23.99
N LYS A 215 -13.51 -2.59 24.95
CA LYS A 215 -12.21 -3.29 24.94
C LYS A 215 -12.05 -4.23 23.74
N VAL A 216 -13.11 -4.96 23.39
CA VAL A 216 -13.11 -5.83 22.21
C VAL A 216 -13.01 -5.00 20.93
N ASN A 217 -13.75 -3.89 20.84
CA ASN A 217 -13.69 -2.98 19.68
C ASN A 217 -12.31 -2.33 19.52
N ALA A 218 -11.64 -1.98 20.61
CA ALA A 218 -10.26 -1.52 20.57
C ALA A 218 -9.36 -2.57 19.92
N GLU A 219 -9.54 -3.85 20.25
CA GLU A 219 -8.73 -4.93 19.68
C GLU A 219 -9.12 -5.27 18.21
N LEU A 220 -10.41 -5.14 17.86
CA LEU A 220 -10.86 -5.21 16.47
C LEU A 220 -10.40 -4.01 15.62
N THR A 221 -10.05 -2.89 16.26
CA THR A 221 -9.43 -1.74 15.57
C THR A 221 -8.03 -2.14 15.09
N TYR A 222 -7.21 -2.78 15.93
CA TYR A 222 -5.91 -3.31 15.51
C TYR A 222 -6.03 -4.39 14.43
N TYR A 223 -7.03 -5.28 14.51
CA TYR A 223 -7.34 -6.22 13.42
C TYR A 223 -7.53 -5.47 12.10
N THR A 224 -8.36 -4.43 12.11
CA THR A 224 -8.67 -3.63 10.92
C THR A 224 -7.43 -2.91 10.39
N LEU A 225 -6.61 -2.35 11.28
CA LEU A 225 -5.32 -1.72 10.90
C LEU A 225 -4.37 -2.75 10.25
N VAL A 226 -4.28 -3.97 10.77
CA VAL A 226 -3.46 -5.03 10.14
C VAL A 226 -3.93 -5.33 8.73
N LYS A 227 -5.25 -5.37 8.48
CA LYS A 227 -5.80 -5.55 7.13
C LYS A 227 -5.47 -4.39 6.21
N TRP A 228 -5.53 -3.15 6.69
CA TRP A 228 -5.12 -1.98 5.92
C TRP A 228 -3.63 -2.01 5.54
N TYR A 229 -2.73 -2.28 6.50
CA TYR A 229 -1.30 -2.42 6.20
C TYR A 229 -1.00 -3.57 5.24
N SER A 230 -1.75 -4.67 5.34
CA SER A 230 -1.64 -5.79 4.41
C SER A 230 -2.15 -5.42 3.00
N ALA A 231 -3.12 -4.51 2.88
CA ALA A 231 -3.55 -3.97 1.60
C ALA A 231 -2.45 -3.07 1.01
N PHE A 232 -1.92 -2.13 1.79
CA PHE A 232 -0.80 -1.29 1.34
C PHE A 232 0.43 -2.08 0.88
N ALA A 233 0.75 -3.20 1.56
CA ALA A 233 1.82 -4.09 1.12
C ALA A 233 1.55 -4.68 -0.28
N LYS A 234 0.31 -5.13 -0.56
CA LYS A 234 -0.10 -5.58 -1.90
C LYS A 234 0.04 -4.48 -2.95
N PHE A 235 -0.33 -3.24 -2.60
CA PHE A 235 -0.15 -2.09 -3.49
C PHE A 235 1.33 -1.87 -3.83
N LYS A 236 2.21 -1.84 -2.83
CA LYS A 236 3.67 -1.66 -3.02
C LYS A 236 4.30 -2.75 -3.89
N GLU A 237 3.79 -3.98 -3.81
CA GLU A 237 4.21 -5.11 -4.64
C GLU A 237 3.59 -5.13 -6.06
N SER A 238 2.91 -4.06 -6.48
CA SER A 238 2.18 -3.98 -7.77
C SER A 238 1.03 -4.99 -7.92
N ARG A 239 0.53 -5.58 -6.83
CA ARG A 239 -0.61 -6.51 -6.83
C ARG A 239 -1.92 -5.74 -6.76
N PHE A 240 -2.14 -4.84 -7.73
CA PHE A 240 -3.23 -3.87 -7.72
C PHE A 240 -4.62 -4.50 -7.64
N THR A 241 -4.88 -5.59 -8.36
CA THR A 241 -6.19 -6.27 -8.32
C THR A 241 -6.51 -6.82 -6.93
N GLU A 242 -5.52 -7.41 -6.26
CA GLU A 242 -5.70 -7.92 -4.89
C GLU A 242 -5.79 -6.81 -3.85
N PHE A 243 -5.12 -5.69 -4.11
CA PHE A 243 -5.27 -4.48 -3.32
C PHE A 243 -6.69 -3.91 -3.43
N CYS A 244 -7.24 -3.75 -4.64
CA CYS A 244 -8.62 -3.29 -4.84
C CYS A 244 -9.62 -4.19 -4.11
N ALA A 245 -9.49 -5.51 -4.26
CA ALA A 245 -10.34 -6.47 -3.55
C ALA A 245 -10.21 -6.36 -2.01
N SER A 246 -9.00 -6.12 -1.51
CA SER A 246 -8.77 -5.91 -0.07
C SER A 246 -9.41 -4.60 0.41
N PHE A 247 -9.26 -3.51 -0.35
CA PHE A 247 -9.84 -2.20 -0.07
C PHE A 247 -11.37 -2.29 -0.04
N ASP A 248 -11.99 -2.87 -1.06
CA ASP A 248 -13.45 -2.97 -1.17
C ASP A 248 -14.06 -3.71 0.04
N ALA A 249 -13.34 -4.70 0.58
CA ALA A 249 -13.76 -5.48 1.74
C ALA A 249 -13.69 -4.68 3.07
N ILE A 250 -12.85 -3.64 3.16
CA ILE A 250 -12.58 -2.90 4.42
C ILE A 250 -12.90 -1.40 4.35
N GLN A 251 -13.29 -0.86 3.19
CA GLN A 251 -13.59 0.56 2.96
C GLN A 251 -14.60 1.14 3.96
N SER A 252 -15.57 0.35 4.43
CA SER A 252 -16.56 0.78 5.42
C SER A 252 -15.94 1.15 6.78
N LYS A 253 -14.69 0.71 7.01
CA LYS A 253 -13.90 1.00 8.21
C LYS A 253 -12.75 1.98 7.94
N ILE A 254 -12.79 2.75 6.86
CA ILE A 254 -11.70 3.69 6.51
C ILE A 254 -11.37 4.68 7.63
N HIS A 255 -12.37 5.08 8.43
CA HIS A 255 -12.19 5.96 9.58
C HIS A 255 -11.20 5.42 10.63
N THR A 256 -10.93 4.10 10.68
CA THR A 256 -9.88 3.56 11.57
C THR A 256 -8.50 4.09 11.21
N LEU A 257 -8.26 4.44 9.94
CA LEU A 257 -6.99 5.01 9.47
C LEU A 257 -6.72 6.42 10.00
N LYS A 258 -7.74 7.14 10.49
CA LYS A 258 -7.55 8.45 11.14
C LYS A 258 -6.65 8.35 12.36
N SER A 259 -6.65 7.21 13.05
CA SER A 259 -5.78 6.97 14.21
C SER A 259 -4.29 6.88 13.85
N VAL A 260 -3.96 6.63 12.59
CA VAL A 260 -2.57 6.47 12.09
C VAL A 260 -2.24 7.44 10.95
N HIS A 261 -3.16 8.38 10.64
CA HIS A 261 -3.02 9.38 9.58
C HIS A 261 -2.66 8.78 8.21
N LEU A 262 -3.44 7.77 7.76
CA LEU A 262 -3.25 7.10 6.46
C LEU A 262 -4.51 7.08 5.56
N GLU A 263 -5.52 7.88 5.89
CA GLU A 263 -6.80 7.91 5.15
C GLU A 263 -6.61 8.40 3.71
N THR A 264 -5.93 9.54 3.55
CA THR A 264 -5.60 10.12 2.24
C THR A 264 -4.81 9.14 1.38
N GLU A 265 -3.80 8.49 1.94
CA GLU A 265 -2.94 7.56 1.25
C GLU A 265 -3.70 6.32 0.77
N ALA A 266 -4.62 5.79 1.58
CA ALA A 266 -5.49 4.70 1.18
C ALA A 266 -6.38 5.08 -0.02
N ILE A 267 -6.98 6.27 0.01
CA ILE A 267 -7.86 6.77 -1.04
C ILE A 267 -7.07 6.98 -2.35
N ILE A 268 -5.92 7.65 -2.29
CA ILE A 268 -5.07 7.88 -3.48
C ILE A 268 -4.60 6.54 -4.05
N CYS A 269 -4.13 5.61 -3.22
CA CYS A 269 -3.68 4.29 -3.68
C CYS A 269 -4.83 3.54 -4.37
N TYR A 270 -6.06 3.62 -3.83
CA TYR A 270 -7.25 3.05 -4.47
C TYR A 270 -7.53 3.64 -5.84
N GLY A 271 -7.56 4.98 -5.97
CA GLY A 271 -7.76 5.62 -7.26
C GLY A 271 -6.69 5.22 -8.30
N VAL A 272 -5.42 5.18 -7.89
CA VAL A 272 -4.31 4.72 -8.74
C VAL A 272 -4.48 3.26 -9.16
N ALA A 273 -4.82 2.37 -8.23
CA ALA A 273 -5.02 0.97 -8.52
C ALA A 273 -6.22 0.75 -9.46
N CYS A 274 -7.33 1.45 -9.25
CA CYS A 274 -8.49 1.42 -10.14
C CYS A 274 -8.13 1.88 -11.56
N ILE A 275 -7.38 2.98 -11.72
CA ILE A 275 -6.90 3.45 -13.02
C ILE A 275 -6.09 2.35 -13.72
N ALA A 276 -5.25 1.63 -12.99
CA ALA A 276 -4.47 0.53 -13.55
C ALA A 276 -5.34 -0.68 -13.93
N THR A 277 -6.23 -1.14 -13.05
CA THR A 277 -6.91 -2.45 -13.20
C THR A 277 -8.27 -2.40 -13.85
N ASN A 278 -9.08 -1.38 -13.58
CA ASN A 278 -10.50 -1.41 -13.93
C ASN A 278 -10.74 -0.88 -15.36
N PRO A 279 -11.78 -1.35 -16.06
CA PRO A 279 -12.25 -0.71 -17.29
C PRO A 279 -12.57 0.77 -17.05
N PHE A 280 -12.29 1.65 -18.02
CA PHE A 280 -12.48 3.09 -17.84
C PHE A 280 -13.91 3.48 -17.44
N LYS A 281 -14.92 2.81 -18.01
CA LYS A 281 -16.34 3.03 -17.69
C LYS A 281 -16.67 2.84 -16.19
N GLU A 282 -15.87 2.09 -15.45
CA GLU A 282 -16.06 1.77 -14.03
C GLU A 282 -15.29 2.70 -13.10
N LEU A 283 -14.54 3.67 -13.65
CA LEU A 283 -13.79 4.67 -12.87
C LEU A 283 -14.66 5.83 -12.38
N ASP A 284 -15.87 5.99 -12.93
CA ASP A 284 -16.81 6.97 -12.43
C ASP A 284 -17.61 6.39 -11.26
N PHE A 285 -17.25 6.78 -10.04
CA PHE A 285 -17.91 6.35 -8.81
C PHE A 285 -19.31 6.94 -8.61
N CYS A 286 -19.94 7.55 -9.62
CA CYS A 286 -21.30 8.10 -9.54
C CYS A 286 -22.35 7.09 -9.05
N SER A 287 -22.13 5.78 -9.23
CA SER A 287 -23.03 4.73 -8.74
C SER A 287 -22.76 4.31 -7.29
N ASN A 288 -21.68 4.81 -6.66
CA ASN A 288 -21.28 4.50 -5.30
C ASN A 288 -21.05 5.80 -4.50
N GLU A 289 -22.14 6.37 -3.99
CA GLU A 289 -22.15 7.62 -3.21
C GLU A 289 -21.13 7.61 -2.07
N LYS A 290 -21.00 6.49 -1.36
CA LYS A 290 -20.05 6.36 -0.26
C LYS A 290 -18.59 6.50 -0.69
N MET A 291 -18.26 6.02 -1.89
CA MET A 291 -16.92 6.21 -2.44
C MET A 291 -16.74 7.62 -2.94
N LEU A 292 -17.76 8.19 -3.60
CA LEU A 292 -17.71 9.57 -4.05
C LEU A 292 -17.48 10.55 -2.89
N ASP A 293 -18.12 10.33 -1.75
CA ASP A 293 -17.93 11.13 -0.52
C ASP A 293 -16.48 11.16 -0.03
N LEU A 294 -15.70 10.10 -0.28
CA LEU A 294 -14.27 10.08 0.07
C LEU A 294 -13.42 10.98 -0.83
N TYR A 295 -13.91 11.34 -2.03
CA TYR A 295 -13.20 12.13 -3.03
C TYR A 295 -13.72 13.58 -3.18
N THR A 296 -14.88 13.93 -2.61
CA THR A 296 -15.58 15.21 -2.90
C THR A 296 -15.15 16.41 -2.04
N SER A 297 -14.14 16.26 -1.19
CA SER A 297 -13.57 17.39 -0.45
C SER A 297 -12.83 18.33 -1.41
N SER A 298 -13.51 19.38 -1.87
CA SER A 298 -13.19 20.22 -3.06
C SER A 298 -11.77 20.81 -3.22
N THR A 299 -10.91 20.76 -2.19
CA THR A 299 -9.52 21.28 -2.24
C THR A 299 -8.47 20.19 -2.08
N SER A 300 -8.88 18.93 -1.96
CA SER A 300 -8.01 17.82 -1.63
C SER A 300 -7.36 17.21 -2.88
N ILE A 301 -6.24 16.52 -2.69
CA ILE A 301 -5.52 15.85 -3.79
C ILE A 301 -6.32 14.70 -4.39
N GLU A 302 -7.15 14.06 -3.58
CA GLU A 302 -8.11 13.04 -3.93
C GLU A 302 -9.12 13.59 -4.95
N ALA A 303 -9.65 14.79 -4.74
CA ALA A 303 -10.58 15.42 -5.68
C ALA A 303 -9.95 15.61 -7.08
N SER A 304 -8.69 16.05 -7.15
CA SER A 304 -7.95 16.17 -8.41
C SER A 304 -7.71 14.81 -9.07
N LEU A 305 -7.42 13.75 -8.29
CA LEU A 305 -7.30 12.39 -8.82
C LEU A 305 -8.64 11.88 -9.38
N TYR A 306 -9.74 12.16 -8.69
CA TYR A 306 -11.08 11.79 -9.15
C TYR A 306 -11.47 12.53 -10.44
N GLU A 307 -11.07 13.78 -10.61
CA GLU A 307 -11.27 14.52 -11.87
C GLU A 307 -10.59 13.80 -13.06
N VAL A 308 -9.36 13.28 -12.85
CA VAL A 308 -8.68 12.44 -13.85
C VAL A 308 -9.48 11.17 -14.13
N MET A 309 -9.94 10.46 -13.11
CA MET A 309 -10.74 9.24 -13.25
C MET A 309 -12.03 9.46 -14.02
N LYS A 310 -12.70 10.59 -13.78
CA LYS A 310 -13.92 11.01 -14.49
C LYS A 310 -13.66 11.35 -15.96
N HIS A 311 -12.54 11.98 -16.29
CA HIS A 311 -12.18 12.20 -17.69
C HIS A 311 -11.79 10.90 -18.40
N LEU A 312 -11.15 9.96 -17.69
CA LEU A 312 -10.90 8.62 -18.22
C LEU A 312 -12.20 7.87 -18.51
N SER A 313 -13.18 7.90 -17.59
CA SER A 313 -14.46 7.19 -17.76
C SER A 313 -15.28 7.68 -18.94
N THR A 314 -15.16 8.97 -19.26
CA THR A 314 -15.82 9.62 -20.40
C THR A 314 -14.95 9.67 -21.66
N ALA A 315 -13.81 8.98 -21.68
CA ALA A 315 -12.86 8.89 -22.79
C ALA A 315 -12.30 10.25 -23.27
N HIS A 316 -12.20 11.24 -22.38
CA HIS A 316 -11.57 12.54 -22.64
C HIS A 316 -10.05 12.49 -22.39
N PHE A 317 -9.32 11.64 -23.12
CA PHE A 317 -7.88 11.38 -22.87
C PHE A 317 -7.00 12.62 -23.01
N ALA A 318 -7.30 13.52 -23.95
CA ALA A 318 -6.56 14.79 -24.09
C ALA A 318 -6.63 15.64 -22.82
N LYS A 319 -7.81 15.69 -22.15
CA LYS A 319 -7.97 16.42 -20.90
C LYS A 319 -7.20 15.76 -19.76
N VAL A 320 -7.13 14.43 -19.74
CA VAL A 320 -6.29 13.69 -18.78
C VAL A 320 -4.82 14.11 -18.92
N LYS A 321 -4.30 14.27 -20.14
CA LYS A 321 -2.90 14.73 -20.36
C LYS A 321 -2.64 16.11 -19.80
N GLU A 322 -3.61 17.03 -19.93
CA GLU A 322 -3.50 18.37 -19.35
C GLU A 322 -3.47 18.33 -17.81
N LEU A 323 -4.30 17.47 -17.20
CA LEU A 323 -4.37 17.30 -15.74
C LEU A 323 -3.16 16.54 -15.19
N TRP A 324 -2.51 15.70 -16.00
CA TRP A 324 -1.33 14.89 -15.63
C TRP A 324 -0.02 15.70 -15.66
N HIS A 325 -0.05 16.92 -15.14
CA HIS A 325 1.08 17.85 -15.15
C HIS A 325 2.03 17.64 -13.94
N PRO A 326 3.30 18.07 -14.03
CA PRO A 326 4.32 17.80 -13.00
C PRO A 326 3.97 18.21 -11.57
N SER A 327 3.26 19.33 -11.37
CA SER A 327 2.88 19.79 -10.03
C SER A 327 1.87 18.88 -9.34
N PHE A 328 0.91 18.32 -10.09
CA PHE A 328 -0.01 17.30 -9.57
C PHE A 328 0.75 16.02 -9.22
N LEU A 329 1.66 15.57 -10.09
CA LEU A 329 2.46 14.38 -9.84
C LEU A 329 3.37 14.55 -8.62
N ALA A 330 3.98 15.72 -8.44
CA ALA A 330 4.78 16.02 -7.25
C ALA A 330 3.95 16.00 -5.96
N ARG A 331 2.71 16.51 -6.01
CA ARG A 331 1.77 16.40 -4.87
C ARG A 331 1.40 14.95 -4.56
N LEU A 332 1.15 14.13 -5.59
CA LEU A 332 0.85 12.70 -5.41
C LEU A 332 2.05 11.95 -4.86
N ASP A 333 3.24 12.25 -5.36
CA ASP A 333 4.49 11.66 -4.90
C ASP A 333 4.82 12.07 -3.46
N SER A 334 4.53 13.33 -3.10
CA SER A 334 4.64 13.78 -1.71
C SER A 334 3.67 13.04 -0.79
N ALA A 335 2.45 12.72 -1.25
CA ALA A 335 1.46 12.02 -0.44
C ALA A 335 1.74 10.52 -0.29
N ILE A 336 2.08 9.82 -1.39
CA ILE A 336 2.19 8.35 -1.39
C ILE A 336 3.49 7.80 -1.97
N GLY A 337 4.47 8.62 -2.31
CA GLY A 337 5.70 8.21 -3.00
C GLY A 337 6.44 7.04 -2.33
N TYR A 338 6.48 7.02 -1.00
CA TYR A 338 7.04 5.92 -0.22
C TYR A 338 6.26 4.58 -0.39
N ALA A 339 4.96 4.65 -0.66
CA ALA A 339 4.08 3.49 -0.86
C ALA A 339 4.01 3.00 -2.31
N ILE A 340 4.48 3.79 -3.27
CA ILE A 340 4.47 3.46 -4.70
C ILE A 340 5.45 2.32 -5.03
N PRO A 341 5.09 1.38 -5.93
CA PRO A 341 6.01 0.34 -6.39
C PRO A 341 7.30 0.89 -7.01
N ALA A 342 8.44 0.30 -6.63
CA ALA A 342 9.72 0.64 -7.24
C ALA A 342 9.73 0.32 -8.74
N LYS A 343 10.35 1.19 -9.54
CA LYS A 343 10.54 0.99 -10.98
C LYS A 343 12.02 0.93 -11.32
N THR A 344 12.36 0.09 -12.30
CA THR A 344 13.73 -0.08 -12.79
C THR A 344 14.16 1.04 -13.74
N LYS A 345 13.20 1.70 -14.40
CA LYS A 345 13.41 2.83 -15.32
C LYS A 345 12.23 3.80 -15.25
N GLY A 346 12.54 5.10 -15.37
CA GLY A 346 11.56 6.18 -15.34
C GLY A 346 10.88 6.33 -13.97
N THR A 347 9.87 7.19 -13.92
CA THR A 347 9.02 7.34 -12.73
C THR A 347 7.84 6.37 -12.77
N PHE A 348 7.26 6.09 -11.61
CA PHE A 348 6.01 5.32 -11.55
C PHE A 348 4.87 6.00 -12.31
N TRP A 349 4.81 7.33 -12.25
CA TRP A 349 3.76 8.12 -12.89
C TRP A 349 3.84 8.08 -14.41
N GLU A 350 5.05 8.06 -14.99
CA GLU A 350 5.27 7.81 -16.42
C GLU A 350 4.83 6.41 -16.84
N TYR A 351 5.13 5.41 -16.01
CA TYR A 351 4.65 4.04 -16.24
C TYR A 351 3.13 3.97 -16.21
N LEU A 352 2.49 4.59 -15.21
CA LEU A 352 1.02 4.62 -15.10
C LEU A 352 0.39 5.33 -16.29
N LEU A 353 0.98 6.44 -16.74
CA LEU A 353 0.54 7.15 -17.94
C LEU A 353 0.62 6.27 -19.20
N SER A 354 1.69 5.47 -19.32
CA SER A 354 1.84 4.50 -20.40
C SER A 354 0.77 3.41 -20.33
N VAL A 355 0.44 2.91 -19.13
CA VAL A 355 -0.68 1.96 -18.94
C VAL A 355 -2.01 2.58 -19.37
N ILE A 356 -2.27 3.84 -19.01
CA ILE A 356 -3.46 4.58 -19.46
C ILE A 356 -3.50 4.66 -20.99
N ASP A 357 -2.39 5.01 -21.65
CA ASP A 357 -2.31 5.11 -23.11
C ASP A 357 -2.58 3.78 -23.80
N LEU A 358 -1.99 2.70 -23.29
CA LEU A 358 -2.21 1.36 -23.84
C LEU A 358 -3.67 0.92 -23.67
N LYS A 359 -4.29 1.18 -22.52
CA LYS A 359 -5.71 0.89 -22.30
C LYS A 359 -6.61 1.71 -23.22
N ALA A 360 -6.31 3.00 -23.39
CA ALA A 360 -7.04 3.89 -24.28
C ALA A 360 -6.88 3.49 -25.75
N PHE A 361 -5.68 3.07 -26.15
CA PHE A 361 -5.39 2.52 -27.46
C PHE A 361 -6.22 1.26 -27.75
N LEU A 362 -6.20 0.28 -26.84
CA LEU A 362 -7.00 -0.95 -26.98
C LEU A 362 -8.50 -0.64 -27.06
N LEU A 363 -8.99 0.33 -26.28
CA LEU A 363 -10.37 0.79 -26.37
C LEU A 363 -10.67 1.39 -27.75
N ILE A 364 -9.85 2.32 -28.25
CA ILE A 364 -10.05 2.97 -29.55
C ILE A 364 -10.03 1.95 -30.69
N ILE A 365 -9.08 1.01 -30.68
CA ILE A 365 -8.98 -0.04 -31.70
C ILE A 365 -10.19 -0.96 -31.65
N SER A 366 -10.65 -1.37 -30.47
CA SER A 366 -11.78 -2.30 -30.35
C SER A 366 -13.09 -1.77 -30.95
N ILE A 367 -13.20 -0.46 -31.16
CA ILE A 367 -14.37 0.20 -31.77
C ILE A 367 -14.11 0.77 -33.17
N SER A 368 -12.88 0.74 -33.66
CA SER A 368 -12.49 1.34 -34.94
C SER A 368 -11.97 0.28 -35.91
N GLU A 369 -12.59 0.14 -37.08
CA GLU A 369 -12.15 -0.81 -38.11
C GLU A 369 -10.78 -0.43 -38.71
N CYS A 370 -10.55 0.87 -38.90
CA CYS A 370 -9.32 1.43 -39.44
C CYS A 370 -9.08 2.82 -38.84
N ILE A 371 -7.86 3.08 -38.37
CA ILE A 371 -7.48 4.38 -37.82
C ILE A 371 -5.99 4.66 -38.02
N SER A 372 -5.65 5.85 -38.52
CA SER A 372 -4.25 6.25 -38.70
C SER A 372 -3.54 6.47 -37.37
N ARG A 373 -2.22 6.25 -37.36
CA ARG A 373 -1.36 6.46 -36.18
C ARG A 373 -1.48 7.87 -35.63
N ASP A 374 -1.40 8.89 -36.48
CA ASP A 374 -1.52 10.27 -36.04
C ASP A 374 -2.86 10.57 -35.38
N LYS A 375 -3.96 10.05 -35.93
CA LYS A 375 -5.29 10.25 -35.36
C LYS A 375 -5.46 9.57 -33.99
N ILE A 376 -4.79 8.45 -33.74
CA ILE A 376 -4.73 7.84 -32.40
C ILE A 376 -3.97 8.75 -31.44
N LEU A 377 -2.76 9.17 -31.81
CA LEU A 377 -1.93 10.04 -30.98
C LEU A 377 -2.66 11.34 -30.62
N ASP A 378 -3.38 11.89 -31.58
CA ASP A 378 -4.16 13.11 -31.40
C ASP A 378 -5.34 12.90 -30.45
N LYS A 379 -6.04 11.76 -30.56
CA LYS A 379 -7.11 11.36 -29.62
C LYS A 379 -6.60 11.12 -28.20
N LEU A 380 -5.36 10.65 -28.06
CA LEU A 380 -4.71 10.43 -26.77
C LEU A 380 -4.15 11.73 -26.14
N GLY A 381 -4.16 12.85 -26.89
CA GLY A 381 -3.72 14.15 -26.40
C GLY A 381 -2.28 14.53 -26.73
N TYR A 382 -1.63 13.85 -27.69
CA TYR A 382 -0.23 14.12 -28.05
C TYR A 382 -0.06 15.13 -29.20
N ASN A 383 -1.07 15.96 -29.48
CA ASN A 383 -1.07 16.97 -30.56
C ASN A 383 0.12 17.96 -30.48
N GLY A 384 0.52 18.34 -29.26
CA GLY A 384 1.61 19.30 -29.02
C GLY A 384 2.93 18.66 -28.57
N ALA A 385 3.02 17.33 -28.57
CA ALA A 385 4.22 16.63 -28.12
C ALA A 385 5.28 16.56 -29.23
N SER A 386 6.55 16.48 -28.84
CA SER A 386 7.65 16.31 -29.80
C SER A 386 7.53 14.99 -30.57
N ASP A 387 8.09 14.96 -31.79
CA ASP A 387 8.10 13.76 -32.64
C ASP A 387 8.73 12.54 -31.95
N GLN A 388 9.74 12.76 -31.10
CA GLN A 388 10.37 11.69 -30.32
C GLN A 388 9.40 11.04 -29.33
N VAL A 389 8.62 11.86 -28.61
CA VAL A 389 7.61 11.36 -27.65
C VAL A 389 6.48 10.66 -28.39
N ARG A 390 5.99 11.25 -29.48
CA ARG A 390 4.96 10.64 -30.35
C ARG A 390 5.41 9.28 -30.88
N ALA A 391 6.64 9.18 -31.37
CA ALA A 391 7.23 7.94 -31.84
C ALA A 391 7.37 6.89 -30.71
N ALA A 392 7.84 7.28 -29.53
CA ALA A 392 7.98 6.36 -28.40
C ALA A 392 6.63 5.76 -27.95
N VAL A 393 5.59 6.59 -27.88
CA VAL A 393 4.23 6.17 -27.52
C VAL A 393 3.67 5.25 -28.60
N SER A 394 3.80 5.62 -29.88
CA SER A 394 3.34 4.77 -30.99
C SER A 394 4.07 3.43 -31.04
N ASN A 395 5.38 3.40 -30.86
CA ASN A 395 6.15 2.16 -30.86
C ASN A 395 5.69 1.23 -29.73
N SER A 396 5.35 1.80 -28.56
CA SER A 396 4.79 1.02 -27.45
C SER A 396 3.46 0.36 -27.81
N MET A 397 2.62 1.02 -28.61
CA MET A 397 1.36 0.45 -29.09
C MET A 397 1.60 -0.73 -30.04
N VAL A 398 2.52 -0.60 -30.98
CA VAL A 398 2.89 -1.68 -31.91
C VAL A 398 3.44 -2.88 -31.13
N VAL A 399 4.32 -2.64 -30.16
CA VAL A 399 4.84 -3.71 -29.28
C VAL A 399 3.71 -4.41 -28.54
N VAL A 400 2.72 -3.67 -28.03
CA VAL A 400 1.57 -4.28 -27.33
C VAL A 400 0.72 -5.16 -28.25
N LEU A 401 0.50 -4.76 -29.51
CA LEU A 401 -0.19 -5.61 -30.48
C LEU A 401 0.55 -6.95 -30.66
N SER A 402 1.88 -6.89 -30.78
CA SER A 402 2.72 -8.08 -30.91
C SER A 402 2.74 -8.95 -29.65
N VAL A 403 2.89 -8.34 -28.46
CA VAL A 403 2.96 -9.07 -27.18
C VAL A 403 1.64 -9.76 -26.84
N LEU A 404 0.52 -9.15 -27.21
CA LEU A 404 -0.81 -9.71 -26.99
C LEU A 404 -1.28 -10.63 -28.14
N ASN A 405 -0.43 -10.87 -29.15
CA ASN A 405 -0.76 -11.63 -30.36
C ASN A 405 -2.08 -11.20 -31.02
N LEU A 406 -2.39 -9.90 -31.03
CA LEU A 406 -3.69 -9.43 -31.52
C LEU A 406 -3.86 -9.62 -33.04
N SER A 407 -2.78 -9.94 -33.76
CA SER A 407 -2.83 -10.36 -35.16
C SER A 407 -3.67 -11.63 -35.37
N GLU A 408 -3.72 -12.53 -34.37
CA GLU A 408 -4.55 -13.75 -34.42
C GLU A 408 -6.05 -13.43 -34.51
N ILE A 409 -6.45 -12.26 -34.02
CA ILE A 409 -7.84 -11.77 -34.09
C ILE A 409 -8.01 -10.63 -35.11
N ASN A 410 -7.16 -10.60 -36.15
CA ASN A 410 -7.20 -9.61 -37.23
C ASN A 410 -7.02 -8.15 -36.79
N ILE A 411 -6.28 -7.92 -35.69
CA ILE A 411 -5.85 -6.58 -35.27
C ILE A 411 -4.36 -6.43 -35.52
N PHE A 412 -3.97 -5.50 -36.40
CA PHE A 412 -2.57 -5.31 -36.78
C PHE A 412 -2.27 -3.87 -37.20
N TYR A 413 -0.99 -3.56 -37.31
CA TYR A 413 -0.48 -2.28 -37.79
C TYR A 413 0.15 -2.45 -39.18
N HIS A 414 -0.23 -1.61 -40.14
CA HIS A 414 0.28 -1.61 -41.51
C HIS A 414 1.32 -0.50 -41.69
N GLU A 415 2.61 -0.86 -41.74
CA GLU A 415 3.72 0.09 -41.72
C GLU A 415 3.70 1.08 -42.89
N THR A 416 3.40 0.63 -44.11
CA THR A 416 3.44 1.52 -45.30
C THR A 416 2.27 2.50 -45.37
N GLU A 417 1.14 2.15 -44.74
CA GLU A 417 -0.06 2.99 -44.74
C GLU A 417 -0.13 3.85 -43.47
N ASP A 418 0.70 3.55 -42.46
CA ASP A 418 0.72 4.17 -41.13
C ASP A 418 -0.64 4.08 -40.42
N VAL A 419 -1.27 2.90 -40.51
CA VAL A 419 -2.66 2.66 -40.10
C VAL A 419 -2.78 1.40 -39.26
N PHE A 420 -3.63 1.47 -38.24
CA PHE A 420 -4.08 0.34 -37.44
C PHE A 420 -5.40 -0.19 -37.97
N TYR A 421 -5.51 -1.51 -38.08
CA TYR A 421 -6.67 -2.23 -38.55
C TYR A 421 -7.26 -3.12 -37.44
N ASN A 422 -8.58 -3.25 -37.43
CA ASN A 422 -9.36 -4.22 -36.66
C ASN A 422 -10.43 -4.79 -37.59
N LEU A 423 -10.06 -5.82 -38.34
CA LEU A 423 -10.92 -6.40 -39.36
C LEU A 423 -11.75 -7.54 -38.76
N PRO A 424 -13.01 -7.71 -39.19
CA PRO A 424 -13.79 -8.85 -38.74
C PRO A 424 -13.11 -10.16 -39.17
N LEU A 425 -13.05 -11.11 -38.25
CA LEU A 425 -12.71 -12.50 -38.58
C LEU A 425 -13.85 -13.09 -39.42
N ASP A 426 -13.50 -13.88 -40.42
CA ASP A 426 -14.50 -14.69 -41.10
C ASP A 426 -15.04 -15.79 -40.16
N LYS A 427 -16.24 -16.29 -40.45
CA LYS A 427 -16.90 -17.28 -39.59
C LYS A 427 -16.11 -18.59 -39.51
N ALA A 428 -15.44 -18.97 -40.60
CA ALA A 428 -14.65 -20.20 -40.67
C ALA A 428 -13.41 -20.13 -39.76
N THR A 429 -12.69 -19.00 -39.75
CA THR A 429 -11.54 -18.81 -38.85
C THR A 429 -12.00 -18.66 -37.40
N GLN A 430 -13.13 -18.02 -37.13
CA GLN A 430 -13.72 -18.00 -35.79
C GLN A 430 -14.03 -19.41 -35.26
N GLU A 431 -14.69 -20.25 -36.07
CA GLU A 431 -15.01 -21.63 -35.69
C GLU A 431 -13.74 -22.46 -35.45
N LEU A 432 -12.70 -22.27 -36.27
CA LEU A 432 -11.43 -22.97 -36.13
C LEU A 432 -10.68 -22.53 -34.86
N MET A 433 -10.60 -21.23 -34.58
CA MET A 433 -10.01 -20.71 -33.34
C MET A 433 -10.79 -21.12 -32.08
N LEU A 434 -12.13 -21.22 -32.17
CA LEU A 434 -12.96 -21.73 -31.07
C LEU A 434 -12.71 -23.22 -30.82
N SER A 435 -12.52 -24.00 -31.90
CA SER A 435 -12.16 -25.41 -31.81
C SER A 435 -10.79 -25.59 -31.15
N ASP A 436 -9.78 -24.84 -31.59
CA ASP A 436 -8.42 -24.90 -31.01
C ASP A 436 -8.44 -24.51 -29.53
N LYS A 437 -9.17 -23.45 -29.17
CA LYS A 437 -9.34 -23.05 -27.76
C LYS A 437 -10.08 -24.08 -26.91
N LEU A 438 -11.05 -24.80 -27.49
CA LEU A 438 -11.74 -25.90 -26.81
C LEU A 438 -10.79 -27.08 -26.57
N GLU A 439 -9.96 -27.41 -27.56
CA GLU A 439 -8.98 -28.49 -27.47
C GLU A 439 -7.89 -28.17 -26.42
N ASP A 440 -7.40 -26.93 -26.39
CA ASP A 440 -6.49 -26.43 -25.35
C ASP A 440 -7.12 -26.48 -23.95
N LEU A 441 -8.40 -26.12 -23.84
CA LEU A 441 -9.13 -26.13 -22.56
C LEU A 441 -9.38 -27.56 -22.07
N ASP A 442 -9.68 -28.48 -22.97
CA ASP A 442 -9.78 -29.92 -22.66
C ASP A 442 -8.42 -30.48 -22.25
N HIS A 443 -7.33 -30.09 -22.91
CA HIS A 443 -5.98 -30.49 -22.51
C HIS A 443 -5.61 -29.96 -21.12
N ALA A 444 -5.93 -28.70 -20.81
CA ALA A 444 -5.69 -28.11 -19.49
C ALA A 444 -6.54 -28.79 -18.40
N ALA A 445 -7.83 -29.02 -18.66
CA ALA A 445 -8.72 -29.71 -17.73
C ALA A 445 -8.26 -31.15 -17.46
N ASN A 446 -7.80 -31.86 -18.49
CA ASN A 446 -7.24 -33.20 -18.36
C ASN A 446 -5.93 -33.21 -17.56
N ALA A 447 -5.06 -32.20 -17.77
CA ALA A 447 -3.83 -32.03 -17.00
C ALA A 447 -4.13 -31.76 -15.51
N ASP A 448 -5.10 -30.91 -15.20
CA ASP A 448 -5.53 -30.62 -13.83
C ASP A 448 -6.17 -31.83 -13.15
N ALA A 449 -7.00 -32.60 -13.87
CA ALA A 449 -7.57 -33.85 -13.37
C ALA A 449 -6.47 -34.89 -13.07
N ALA A 450 -5.46 -35.02 -13.95
CA ALA A 450 -4.32 -35.89 -13.74
C ALA A 450 -3.47 -35.44 -12.53
N ALA A 451 -3.23 -34.13 -12.38
CA ALA A 451 -2.51 -33.56 -11.25
C ALA A 451 -3.27 -33.77 -9.92
N ALA A 452 -4.59 -33.59 -9.91
CA ALA A 452 -5.44 -33.87 -8.75
C ALA A 452 -5.44 -35.35 -8.38
N HIS A 453 -5.47 -36.25 -9.38
CA HIS A 453 -5.38 -37.68 -9.16
C HIS A 453 -4.00 -38.11 -8.63
N MET A 454 -2.91 -37.55 -9.16
CA MET A 454 -1.56 -37.74 -8.61
C MET A 454 -1.44 -37.23 -7.16
N LYS A 455 -2.02 -36.06 -6.86
CA LYS A 455 -2.04 -35.50 -5.50
C LYS A 455 -2.82 -36.40 -4.55
N ALA A 456 -3.96 -36.95 -4.96
CA ALA A 456 -4.75 -37.89 -4.16
C ALA A 456 -3.99 -39.22 -3.93
N LEU A 457 -3.28 -39.72 -4.94
CA LEU A 457 -2.42 -40.91 -4.82
C LEU A 457 -1.23 -40.66 -3.88
N LEU A 458 -0.59 -39.49 -3.95
CA LEU A 458 0.48 -39.10 -3.04
C LEU A 458 -0.04 -38.96 -1.60
N VAL A 459 -1.19 -38.30 -1.40
CA VAL A 459 -1.80 -38.19 -0.07
C VAL A 459 -2.13 -39.57 0.50
N ARG A 460 -2.69 -40.50 -0.29
CA ARG A 460 -2.86 -41.89 0.14
C ARG A 460 -1.53 -42.53 0.51
N LYS A 461 -0.50 -42.46 -0.34
CA LYS A 461 0.78 -43.12 -0.09
C LYS A 461 1.53 -42.63 1.16
N TYR A 462 1.33 -41.37 1.57
CA TYR A 462 2.04 -40.76 2.70
C TYR A 462 1.20 -40.64 3.98
N PHE A 463 -0.12 -40.83 3.91
CA PHE A 463 -1.04 -40.67 5.06
C PHE A 463 -1.99 -41.87 5.29
N THR A 464 -1.77 -42.99 4.59
CA THR A 464 -2.18 -44.36 5.01
C THR A 464 -0.94 -45.23 5.04
#